data_AF-A0A0S8IJP1-F1
#
_entry.id   AF-A0A0S8IJP1-F1
#
_cell.length_a   1.000
_cell.length_b   1.000
_cell.length_c   1.000
_cell.angle_alpha   90.00
_cell.angle_beta   90.00
_cell.angle_gamma   90.00
#
_symmetry.space_group_name_H-M   'P 1'
#
loop_
_entity.id
_entity.type
_entity.pdbx_description
1 polymer ?
#
loop_
_entity_poly.entity_id
_entity_poly.type
_entity_poly.pdbx_seq_one_letter_code
_entity_poly.pdbx_strand_id
1 'polypeptide(L)'
;MFELIRRNALQVLETLKDGDEIYLLFSTNIEEDNTVEAIHDIDILRRQIRSARFSNQPCNLTGALQTGYSLLASSTNLHREIFLLSDMQAVSFPPDVSLDVETAGAAPIRVFCIKPESGSFETGNAGITGAVIMNQILEQGKQITLRMTADNFGSNPVRNLLVNLYLDGQRVAQK
;
A
#
# COMPACT_ATOMS: atom_id res chain seq x y z
N MET A 1 14.57 -5.32 12.96
CA MET A 1 13.57 -4.97 11.93
C MET A 1 12.17 -4.77 12.52
N PHE A 2 11.57 -5.79 13.14
CA PHE A 2 10.22 -5.69 13.73
C PHE A 2 10.05 -4.52 14.72
N GLU A 3 11.03 -4.28 15.59
CA GLU A 3 11.02 -3.14 16.52
C GLU A 3 10.95 -1.77 15.82
N LEU A 4 11.58 -1.63 14.65
CA LEU A 4 11.54 -0.39 13.85
C LEU A 4 10.15 -0.20 13.25
N ILE A 5 9.54 -1.27 12.72
CA ILE A 5 8.15 -1.26 12.24
C ILE A 5 7.20 -0.86 13.37
N ARG A 6 7.35 -1.44 14.57
CA ARG A 6 6.54 -1.09 15.73
C ARG A 6 6.68 0.39 16.09
N ARG A 7 7.91 0.91 16.12
CA ARG A 7 8.16 2.33 16.39
C ARG A 7 7.49 3.23 15.36
N ASN A 8 7.62 2.92 14.07
CA ASN A 8 7.01 3.70 12.99
C ASN A 8 5.47 3.64 13.07
N ALA A 9 4.89 2.48 13.43
CA ALA A 9 3.45 2.37 13.64
C ALA A 9 2.98 3.28 14.78
N LEU A 10 3.76 3.36 15.87
CA LEU A 10 3.46 4.28 16.98
C LEU A 10 3.57 5.76 16.57
N GLN A 11 4.45 6.11 15.63
CA GLN A 11 4.54 7.47 15.08
C GLN A 11 3.35 7.81 14.19
N VAL A 12 2.85 6.85 13.40
CA VAL A 12 1.60 7.05 12.63
C VAL A 12 0.44 7.38 13.56
N LEU A 13 0.38 6.79 14.77
CA LEU A 13 -0.67 7.15 15.74
C LEU A 13 -0.65 8.61 16.17
N GLU A 14 0.48 9.31 16.03
CA GLU A 14 0.60 10.73 16.37
C GLU A 14 -0.11 11.64 15.35
N THR A 15 -0.43 11.11 14.16
CA THR A 15 -1.15 11.86 13.12
C THR A 15 -2.67 11.68 13.20
N LEU A 16 -3.13 10.68 13.97
CA LEU A 16 -4.54 10.36 14.13
C LEU A 16 -5.23 11.30 15.13
N LYS A 17 -6.52 11.53 14.94
CA LYS A 17 -7.34 12.43 15.75
C LYS A 17 -8.50 11.69 16.40
N ASP A 18 -9.03 12.30 17.45
CA ASP A 18 -10.28 11.84 18.06
C ASP A 18 -11.40 11.86 17.02
N GLY A 19 -12.10 10.72 16.88
CA GLY A 19 -13.16 10.53 15.89
C GLY A 19 -12.72 9.81 14.61
N ASP A 20 -11.42 9.52 14.44
CA ASP A 20 -10.95 8.66 13.35
C ASP A 20 -11.43 7.21 13.55
N GLU A 21 -11.85 6.57 12.45
CA GLU A 21 -12.20 5.15 12.39
C GLU A 21 -10.96 4.36 11.96
N ILE A 22 -10.41 3.51 12.84
CA ILE A 22 -9.10 2.91 12.63
C ILE A 22 -9.21 1.39 12.62
N TYR A 23 -8.55 0.75 11.64
CA TYR A 23 -8.44 -0.72 11.58
C TYR A 23 -6.97 -1.11 11.69
N LEU A 24 -6.67 -2.15 12.48
CA LEU A 24 -5.34 -2.72 12.59
C LEU A 24 -5.30 -4.11 11.95
N LEU A 25 -4.51 -4.25 10.89
CA LEU A 25 -4.31 -5.51 10.17
C LEU A 25 -2.87 -6.00 10.35
N PHE A 26 -2.71 -7.28 10.70
CA PHE A 26 -1.42 -7.96 10.64
C PHE A 26 -1.36 -8.86 9.41
N SER A 27 -0.27 -8.77 8.65
CA SER A 27 -0.11 -9.49 7.38
C SER A 27 0.05 -11.01 7.50
N THR A 28 0.12 -11.53 8.74
CA THR A 28 0.37 -12.95 9.04
C THR A 28 -0.85 -13.67 9.62
N ASN A 29 -1.96 -12.96 9.84
CA ASN A 29 -3.19 -13.51 10.43
C ASN A 29 -4.42 -12.93 9.73
N ILE A 30 -4.49 -13.19 8.42
CA ILE A 30 -5.58 -12.76 7.56
C ILE A 30 -6.39 -14.01 7.26
N GLU A 31 -7.24 -14.41 8.19
CA GLU A 31 -8.26 -15.43 7.93
C GLU A 31 -9.55 -14.72 7.54
N GLU A 32 -10.26 -15.28 6.55
CA GLU A 32 -11.46 -14.70 5.94
C GLU A 32 -12.62 -14.46 6.94
N ASP A 33 -12.61 -15.17 8.07
CA ASP A 33 -13.64 -15.08 9.13
C ASP A 33 -13.29 -14.14 10.30
N ASN A 34 -12.10 -13.54 10.31
CA ASN A 34 -11.76 -12.54 11.33
C ASN A 34 -12.42 -11.21 10.97
N THR A 35 -13.61 -10.94 11.52
CA THR A 35 -14.20 -9.61 11.48
C THR A 35 -13.28 -8.63 12.20
N VAL A 36 -12.60 -7.79 11.42
CA VAL A 36 -11.75 -6.73 11.95
C VAL A 36 -12.63 -5.57 12.34
N GLU A 37 -12.76 -5.34 13.66
CA GLU A 37 -13.57 -4.26 14.19
C GLU A 37 -12.84 -2.91 14.13
N ALA A 38 -13.61 -1.84 13.94
CA ALA A 38 -13.12 -0.48 13.99
C ALA A 38 -12.73 -0.08 15.42
N ILE A 39 -11.50 0.39 15.59
CA ILE A 39 -10.93 0.91 16.82
C ILE A 39 -11.05 2.43 16.78
N HIS A 40 -11.70 2.99 17.80
CA HIS A 40 -11.89 4.44 17.94
C HIS A 40 -11.06 5.03 19.09
N ASP A 41 -10.51 4.18 19.94
CA ASP A 41 -9.65 4.56 21.07
C ASP A 41 -8.18 4.32 20.69
N ILE A 42 -7.45 5.44 20.51
CA ILE A 42 -6.03 5.44 20.14
C ILE A 42 -5.18 4.73 21.21
N ASP A 43 -5.56 4.76 22.49
CA ASP A 43 -4.84 4.04 23.54
C ASP A 43 -5.03 2.53 23.47
N ILE A 44 -6.22 2.05 23.05
CA ILE A 44 -6.42 0.62 22.73
C ILE A 44 -5.47 0.21 21.61
N LEU A 45 -5.45 0.98 20.51
CA LEU A 45 -4.60 0.71 19.35
C LEU A 45 -3.11 0.72 19.73
N ARG A 46 -2.68 1.71 20.51
CA ARG A 46 -1.31 1.83 21.05
C ARG A 46 -0.92 0.61 21.88
N ARG A 47 -1.82 0.11 22.73
CA ARG A 47 -1.59 -1.11 23.52
C ARG A 47 -1.44 -2.33 22.61
N GLN A 48 -2.32 -2.49 21.62
CA GLN A 48 -2.26 -3.60 20.66
C GLN A 48 -0.92 -3.63 19.90
N ILE A 49 -0.48 -2.48 19.38
CA ILE A 49 0.82 -2.34 18.68
C ILE A 49 1.99 -2.67 19.60
N ARG A 50 1.96 -2.21 20.86
CA ARG A 50 3.01 -2.53 21.85
C ARG A 50 3.04 -4.01 22.24
N SER A 51 1.88 -4.65 22.33
CA SER A 51 1.78 -6.07 22.64
C SER A 51 2.11 -6.98 21.46
N ALA A 52 2.06 -6.47 20.22
CA ALA A 52 2.31 -7.23 19.01
C ALA A 52 3.65 -8.01 19.09
N ARG A 53 3.58 -9.29 18.73
CA ARG A 53 4.73 -10.21 18.71
C ARG A 53 5.10 -10.52 17.27
N PHE A 54 6.38 -10.81 17.07
CA PHE A 54 6.86 -11.32 15.80
C PHE A 54 6.20 -12.68 15.56
N SER A 55 5.65 -12.87 14.36
CA SER A 55 5.05 -14.13 13.93
C SER A 55 6.03 -14.88 13.02
N ASN A 56 6.05 -16.21 13.14
CA ASN A 56 6.81 -17.09 12.25
C ASN A 56 5.97 -17.55 11.04
N GLN A 57 4.74 -17.04 10.89
CA GLN A 57 3.87 -17.36 9.76
C GLN A 57 4.30 -16.59 8.50
N PRO A 58 4.02 -17.13 7.31
CA PRO A 58 4.21 -16.41 6.05
C PRO A 58 3.47 -15.07 6.03
N CYS A 59 4.12 -14.07 5.44
CA CYS A 59 3.54 -12.74 5.25
C CYS A 59 2.72 -12.70 3.95
N ASN A 60 1.46 -12.26 4.02
CA ASN A 60 0.60 -12.02 2.87
C ASN A 60 0.19 -10.54 2.84
N LEU A 61 1.04 -9.67 2.26
CA LEU A 61 0.70 -8.25 2.15
C LEU A 61 -0.45 -8.00 1.17
N THR A 62 -0.57 -8.81 0.11
CA THR A 62 -1.64 -8.61 -0.86
C THR A 62 -3.01 -8.86 -0.23
N GLY A 63 -3.17 -9.93 0.55
CA GLY A 63 -4.40 -10.19 1.31
C GLY A 63 -4.71 -9.08 2.33
N ALA A 64 -3.67 -8.50 2.97
CA ALA A 64 -3.86 -7.43 3.95
C ALA A 64 -4.38 -6.17 3.26
N LEU A 65 -3.81 -5.86 2.10
CA LEU A 65 -4.25 -4.75 1.26
C LEU A 65 -5.68 -4.98 0.78
N GLN A 66 -6.02 -6.16 0.25
CA GLN A 66 -7.39 -6.50 -0.18
C GLN A 66 -8.42 -6.31 0.96
N THR A 67 -8.07 -6.78 2.15
CA THR A 67 -8.92 -6.62 3.35
C THR A 67 -9.06 -5.15 3.72
N GLY A 68 -7.96 -4.39 3.77
CA GLY A 68 -7.98 -2.96 4.07
C GLY A 68 -8.79 -2.15 3.04
N TYR A 69 -8.66 -2.48 1.76
CA TYR A 69 -9.47 -1.88 0.70
C TYR A 69 -10.96 -2.16 0.89
N SER A 70 -11.32 -3.42 1.20
CA SER A 70 -12.72 -3.82 1.44
C SER A 70 -13.32 -3.11 2.65
N LEU A 71 -12.56 -2.97 3.75
CA LEU A 71 -12.98 -2.23 4.94
C LEU A 71 -13.20 -0.75 4.65
N LEU A 72 -12.29 -0.13 3.88
CA LEU A 72 -12.41 1.29 3.54
C LEU A 72 -13.46 1.57 2.46
N ALA A 73 -13.78 0.59 1.61
CA ALA A 73 -14.81 0.72 0.58
C ALA A 73 -16.19 1.02 1.18
N SER A 74 -16.51 0.44 2.34
CA SER A 74 -17.76 0.67 3.06
C SER A 74 -17.76 1.89 3.98
N SER A 75 -16.59 2.47 4.26
CA SER A 75 -16.48 3.65 5.13
C SER A 75 -17.05 4.91 4.46
N THR A 76 -17.80 5.69 5.23
CA THR A 76 -18.39 6.97 4.81
C THR A 76 -17.44 8.15 4.99
N ASN A 77 -16.23 7.92 5.50
CA ASN A 77 -15.25 8.96 5.77
C ASN A 77 -14.66 9.55 4.48
N LEU A 78 -14.47 10.87 4.46
CA LEU A 78 -13.91 11.59 3.31
C LEU A 78 -12.42 11.28 3.09
N HIS A 79 -11.70 10.98 4.16
CA HIS A 79 -10.31 10.54 4.12
C HIS A 79 -10.24 9.05 4.39
N ARG A 80 -9.67 8.32 3.43
CA ARG A 80 -9.51 6.87 3.48
C ARG A 80 -8.07 6.55 3.15
N GLU A 81 -7.35 6.02 4.13
CA GLU A 81 -5.91 5.88 4.08
C GLU A 81 -5.47 4.50 4.57
N ILE A 82 -4.51 3.91 3.87
CA ILE A 82 -3.84 2.67 4.27
C ILE A 82 -2.38 3.01 4.55
N PHE A 83 -1.94 2.78 5.79
CA PHE A 83 -0.53 2.84 6.16
C PHE A 83 0.05 1.43 6.11
N LEU A 84 0.84 1.14 5.07
CA LEU A 84 1.52 -0.14 4.91
C LEU A 84 2.92 -0.07 5.50
N LEU A 85 3.12 -0.68 6.68
CA LEU A 85 4.42 -0.77 7.31
C LEU A 85 5.07 -2.13 7.04
N SER A 86 6.10 -2.16 6.20
CA SER A 86 6.78 -3.40 5.80
C SER A 86 8.19 -3.15 5.29
N ASP A 87 9.05 -4.17 5.32
CA ASP A 87 10.34 -4.15 4.64
C ASP A 87 10.23 -4.26 3.11
N MET A 88 9.02 -4.50 2.59
CA MET A 88 8.68 -4.59 1.17
C MET A 88 9.46 -5.69 0.44
N GLN A 89 9.84 -6.77 1.13
CA GLN A 89 10.45 -7.93 0.49
C GLN A 89 9.47 -8.57 -0.51
N ALA A 90 9.97 -8.91 -1.71
CA ALA A 90 9.16 -9.45 -2.80
C ALA A 90 8.38 -10.72 -2.41
N VAL A 91 8.94 -11.56 -1.52
CA VAL A 91 8.26 -12.77 -1.01
C VAL A 91 6.95 -12.48 -0.29
N SER A 92 6.75 -11.25 0.19
CA SER A 92 5.53 -10.81 0.87
C SER A 92 4.39 -10.44 -0.10
N PHE A 93 4.66 -10.42 -1.41
CA PHE A 93 3.70 -10.13 -2.49
C PHE A 93 3.55 -11.37 -3.38
N PRO A 94 2.60 -12.27 -3.08
CA PRO A 94 2.32 -13.41 -3.93
C PRO A 94 1.98 -12.95 -5.37
N PRO A 95 2.59 -13.56 -6.41
CA PRO A 95 2.53 -13.08 -7.79
C PRO A 95 1.13 -13.19 -8.44
N ASP A 96 0.26 -14.04 -7.90
CA ASP A 96 -1.01 -14.42 -8.54
C ASP A 96 -2.23 -13.66 -7.98
N VAL A 97 -2.01 -12.60 -7.22
CA VAL A 97 -3.09 -11.85 -6.57
C VAL A 97 -3.15 -10.43 -7.12
N SER A 98 -4.11 -10.17 -8.02
CA SER A 98 -4.48 -8.81 -8.41
C SER A 98 -5.27 -8.14 -7.28
N LEU A 99 -4.97 -6.88 -7.02
CA LEU A 99 -5.83 -6.02 -6.21
C LEU A 99 -6.95 -5.50 -7.12
N ASP A 100 -8.01 -6.29 -7.30
CA ASP A 100 -9.26 -5.79 -7.88
C ASP A 100 -9.98 -4.93 -6.84
N VAL A 101 -9.67 -3.63 -6.85
CA VAL A 101 -10.31 -2.66 -5.97
C VAL A 101 -11.38 -1.93 -6.76
N GLU A 102 -12.63 -2.38 -6.64
CA GLU A 102 -13.77 -1.60 -7.12
C GLU A 102 -13.92 -0.33 -6.25
N THR A 103 -13.73 0.84 -6.86
CA THR A 103 -13.87 2.15 -6.20
C THR A 103 -15.00 2.98 -6.81
N ALA A 104 -16.09 2.33 -7.24
CA ALA A 104 -17.19 3.00 -7.91
C ALA A 104 -17.80 4.12 -7.04
N GLY A 105 -17.58 5.38 -7.44
CA GLY A 105 -18.24 6.57 -6.87
C GLY A 105 -17.72 7.09 -5.52
N ALA A 106 -16.68 6.48 -4.93
CA ALA A 106 -16.18 6.85 -3.61
C ALA A 106 -14.78 7.52 -3.66
N ALA A 107 -14.46 8.38 -2.69
CA ALA A 107 -13.21 9.16 -2.67
C ALA A 107 -11.95 8.25 -2.68
N PRO A 108 -10.91 8.52 -3.47
CA PRO A 108 -9.79 7.58 -3.65
C PRO A 108 -9.14 7.19 -2.32
N ILE A 109 -8.85 5.89 -2.16
CA ILE A 109 -8.09 5.37 -1.00
C ILE A 109 -6.61 5.65 -1.24
N ARG A 110 -5.97 6.38 -0.32
CA ARG A 110 -4.54 6.68 -0.38
C ARG A 110 -3.73 5.59 0.31
N VAL A 111 -2.63 5.16 -0.30
CA VAL A 111 -1.74 4.16 0.30
C VAL A 111 -0.38 4.80 0.58
N PHE A 112 0.05 4.74 1.84
CA PHE A 112 1.35 5.21 2.31
C PHE A 112 2.22 4.03 2.69
N CYS A 113 3.29 3.79 1.93
CA CYS A 113 4.25 2.73 2.19
C CYS A 113 5.38 3.23 3.10
N ILE A 114 5.43 2.74 4.34
CA ILE A 114 6.42 3.15 5.33
C ILE A 114 7.40 1.99 5.54
N LYS A 115 8.66 2.20 5.15
CA LYS A 115 9.73 1.22 5.38
C LYS A 115 10.37 1.43 6.76
N PRO A 116 10.72 0.35 7.48
CA PRO A 116 11.54 0.45 8.67
C PRO A 116 12.96 0.91 8.29
N GLU A 117 13.32 2.13 8.68
CA GLU A 117 14.65 2.66 8.43
C GLU A 117 15.69 2.01 9.36
N SER A 118 16.60 1.23 8.79
CA SER A 118 17.87 0.88 9.40
C SER A 118 18.99 1.50 8.56
N GLY A 119 19.42 2.71 8.90
CA GLY A 119 20.46 3.46 8.20
C GLY A 119 19.91 4.52 7.23
N SER A 120 20.76 5.48 6.87
CA SER A 120 20.47 6.51 5.88
C SER A 120 20.28 5.87 4.52
N PHE A 121 19.03 5.62 4.14
CA PHE A 121 18.72 5.30 2.75
C PHE A 121 18.86 6.56 1.92
N GLU A 122 20.09 6.81 1.49
CA GLU A 122 20.46 7.70 0.40
C GLU A 122 20.01 7.14 -0.97
N THR A 123 18.83 6.52 -1.03
CA THR A 123 18.31 5.90 -2.25
C THR A 123 17.11 6.68 -2.73
N GLY A 124 17.10 7.00 -4.02
CA GLY A 124 15.99 7.69 -4.65
C GLY A 124 14.64 7.01 -4.38
N ASN A 125 13.60 7.81 -4.20
CA ASN A 125 12.25 7.35 -3.89
C ASN A 125 11.33 7.69 -5.08
N ALA A 126 11.48 6.94 -6.17
CA ALA A 126 10.67 7.15 -7.37
C ALA A 126 9.32 6.41 -7.27
N GLY A 127 8.24 7.09 -7.59
CA GLY A 127 6.90 6.50 -7.72
C GLY A 127 6.21 6.94 -9.01
N ILE A 128 5.38 6.07 -9.59
CA ILE A 128 4.50 6.46 -10.70
C ILE A 128 3.33 7.26 -10.12
N THR A 129 3.21 8.52 -10.51
CA THR A 129 2.19 9.45 -10.01
C THR A 129 1.08 9.72 -11.01
N GLY A 130 1.26 9.30 -12.26
CA GLY A 130 0.25 9.41 -13.29
C GLY A 130 0.47 8.41 -14.42
N ALA A 131 -0.62 7.93 -14.99
CA ALA A 131 -0.61 7.11 -16.19
C ALA A 131 -1.85 7.48 -17.03
N VAL A 132 -1.63 7.84 -18.30
CA VAL A 132 -2.70 8.27 -19.21
C VAL A 132 -2.51 7.60 -20.57
N ILE A 133 -3.58 7.02 -21.10
CA ILE A 133 -3.63 6.52 -22.48
C ILE A 133 -3.82 7.73 -23.40
N MET A 134 -2.91 7.90 -24.35
CA MET A 134 -2.89 9.05 -25.24
C MET A 134 -3.77 8.87 -26.48
N ASN A 135 -4.11 7.63 -26.82
CA ASN A 135 -5.00 7.32 -27.95
C ASN A 135 -6.44 7.73 -27.59
N GLN A 136 -7.08 8.52 -28.46
CA GLN A 136 -8.50 8.88 -28.31
C GLN A 136 -9.44 7.74 -28.70
N ILE A 137 -9.02 6.91 -29.66
CA ILE A 137 -9.79 5.77 -30.17
C ILE A 137 -8.91 4.53 -30.05
N LEU A 138 -9.43 3.51 -29.37
CA LEU A 138 -8.82 2.21 -29.25
C LEU A 138 -9.37 1.31 -30.35
N GLU A 139 -8.51 0.84 -31.23
CA GLU A 139 -8.86 -0.08 -32.30
C GLU A 139 -8.00 -1.34 -32.17
N GLN A 140 -8.61 -2.49 -32.45
CA GLN A 140 -7.93 -3.77 -32.41
C GLN A 140 -6.74 -3.78 -33.38
N GLY A 141 -5.58 -4.22 -32.90
CA GLY A 141 -4.34 -4.30 -33.68
C GLY A 141 -3.60 -2.98 -33.85
N LYS A 142 -4.07 -1.86 -33.29
CA LYS A 142 -3.33 -0.59 -33.28
C LYS A 142 -2.50 -0.43 -32.01
N GLN A 143 -1.38 0.29 -32.15
CA GLN A 143 -0.49 0.58 -31.04
C GLN A 143 -1.14 1.55 -30.05
N ILE A 144 -1.10 1.18 -28.76
CA ILE A 144 -1.50 2.04 -27.65
C ILE A 144 -0.25 2.78 -27.14
N THR A 145 -0.39 4.09 -26.98
CA THR A 145 0.63 4.98 -26.40
C THR A 145 0.18 5.38 -25.00
N LEU A 146 1.02 5.09 -24.02
CA LEU A 146 0.84 5.50 -22.63
C LEU A 146 1.85 6.59 -22.28
N ARG A 147 1.37 7.62 -21.60
CA ARG A 147 2.22 8.59 -20.91
C ARG A 147 2.19 8.24 -19.43
N MET A 148 3.35 7.99 -18.85
CA MET A 148 3.51 7.80 -17.42
C MET A 148 4.34 8.94 -16.84
N THR A 149 3.97 9.40 -15.66
CA THR A 149 4.72 10.37 -14.85
C THR A 149 5.35 9.63 -13.69
N ALA A 150 6.65 9.78 -13.49
CA ALA A 150 7.37 9.24 -12.35
C ALA A 150 8.02 10.39 -11.58
N ASP A 151 7.70 10.52 -10.31
CA ASP A 151 8.23 11.56 -9.43
C ASP A 151 9.18 10.95 -8.39
N ASN A 152 10.28 11.63 -8.13
CA ASN A 152 11.20 11.30 -7.05
C ASN A 152 10.86 12.09 -5.80
N PHE A 153 10.40 11.39 -4.78
CA PHE A 153 10.09 11.91 -3.45
C PHE A 153 11.28 11.81 -2.47
N GLY A 154 12.46 11.43 -2.97
CA GLY A 154 13.68 11.28 -2.18
C GLY A 154 14.60 12.48 -2.32
N SER A 155 15.55 12.62 -1.39
CA SER A 155 16.55 13.70 -1.38
C SER A 155 17.64 13.52 -2.44
N ASN A 156 17.84 12.30 -2.94
CA ASN A 156 18.88 11.97 -3.92
C ASN A 156 18.31 11.75 -5.32
N PRO A 157 18.98 12.21 -6.40
CA PRO A 157 18.55 11.96 -7.77
C PRO A 157 18.48 10.46 -8.10
N VAL A 158 17.34 10.00 -8.62
CA VAL A 158 17.18 8.64 -9.16
C VAL A 158 17.80 8.59 -10.55
N ARG A 159 18.70 7.64 -10.81
CA ARG A 159 19.31 7.41 -12.14
C ARG A 159 18.94 6.01 -12.63
N ASN A 160 18.79 5.86 -13.94
CA ASN A 160 18.50 4.57 -14.60
C ASN A 160 17.24 3.88 -14.04
N LEU A 161 16.18 4.64 -13.79
CA LEU A 161 14.90 4.08 -13.33
C LEU A 161 14.32 3.18 -14.41
N LEU A 162 14.25 1.87 -14.11
CA LEU A 162 13.62 0.90 -15.01
C LEU A 162 12.11 0.88 -14.77
N VAL A 163 11.33 1.16 -15.81
CA VAL A 163 9.87 1.15 -15.76
C VAL A 163 9.34 0.03 -16.66
N ASN A 164 8.56 -0.88 -16.09
CA ASN A 164 7.93 -1.97 -16.81
C ASN A 164 6.41 -1.78 -16.85
N LEU A 165 5.80 -2.07 -18.00
CA LEU A 165 4.36 -2.11 -18.19
C LEU A 165 3.92 -3.55 -18.44
N TYR A 166 2.89 -3.97 -17.71
CA TYR A 166 2.28 -5.29 -17.84
C TYR A 166 0.81 -5.16 -18.23
N LEU A 167 0.34 -6.05 -19.09
CA LEU A 167 -1.05 -6.24 -19.44
C LEU A 167 -1.38 -7.72 -19.29
N ASP A 168 -2.39 -8.06 -18.48
CA ASP A 168 -2.78 -9.43 -18.17
C ASP A 168 -1.61 -10.32 -17.73
N GLY A 169 -0.73 -9.76 -16.88
CA GLY A 169 0.47 -10.44 -16.39
C GLY A 169 1.63 -10.54 -17.39
N GLN A 170 1.44 -10.18 -18.66
CA GLN A 170 2.49 -10.18 -19.67
C GLN A 170 3.16 -8.80 -19.76
N ARG A 171 4.50 -8.77 -19.75
CA ARG A 171 5.25 -7.52 -19.94
C ARG A 171 5.11 -7.05 -21.40
N VAL A 172 4.47 -5.91 -21.59
CA VAL A 172 4.20 -5.34 -22.93
C VAL A 172 5.10 -4.17 -23.29
N ALA A 173 5.72 -3.50 -22.30
CA ALA A 173 6.71 -2.44 -22.55
C ALA A 173 7.73 -2.32 -21.41
N GLN A 174 8.88 -1.72 -21.72
CA GLN A 174 9.95 -1.41 -20.78
C GLN A 174 10.67 -0.12 -21.22
N LYS A 175 11.07 0.73 -20.27
CA LYS A 175 11.90 1.92 -20.51
C LYS A 175 12.94 2.11 -19.41
#